data_AF-A0A7X7E0B0-F1
#
_entry.id   AF-A0A7X7E0B0-F1
#
_cell.length_a   1.000
_cell.length_b   1.000
_cell.length_c   1.000
_cell.angle_alpha   90.00
_cell.angle_beta   90.00
_cell.angle_gamma   90.00
#
_symmetry.space_group_name_H-M   'P 1'
#
loop_
_entity.id
_entity.type
_entity.pdbx_description
1 polymer ?
#
loop_
_entity_poly.entity_id
_entity_poly.type
_entity_poly.pdbx_seq_one_letter_code
_entity_poly.pdbx_strand_id
1 'polypeptide(L)' 'TTDEKVSINSPIGKALIGKKVGDEVAIKIPRGTLSYKILDISF' A
#
# COMPACT_ATOMS: atom_id res chain seq x y z
N THR A 1 -9.94 -19.16 7.11
CA THR A 1 -8.74 -18.61 6.47
C THR A 1 -9.05 -17.18 6.12
N THR A 2 -8.62 -16.26 6.97
CA THR A 2 -8.98 -14.84 6.92
C THR A 2 -8.18 -14.19 5.81
N ASP A 3 -8.83 -13.92 4.69
CA ASP A 3 -8.22 -13.27 3.55
C ASP A 3 -8.34 -11.75 3.79
N GLU A 4 -7.28 -11.14 4.34
CA GLU A 4 -7.12 -9.69 4.46
C GLU A 4 -6.95 -9.07 3.06
N LYS A 5 -7.99 -9.19 2.22
CA LYS A 5 -8.06 -8.56 0.91
C LYS A 5 -8.13 -7.06 1.09
N VAL A 6 -6.99 -6.41 0.97
CA VAL A 6 -6.93 -4.95 0.84
C VAL A 6 -7.72 -4.58 -0.42
N SER A 7 -8.91 -4.02 -0.22
CA SER A 7 -9.76 -3.58 -1.32
C SER A 7 -9.07 -2.46 -2.10
N ILE A 8 -9.09 -2.54 -3.43
CA ILE A 8 -8.45 -1.56 -4.32
C ILE A 8 -9.01 -0.13 -4.17
N ASN A 9 -10.19 0.00 -3.58
CA ASN A 9 -10.82 1.28 -3.25
C ASN A 9 -10.25 1.96 -2.00
N SER A 10 -9.47 1.26 -1.19
CA SER A 10 -8.78 1.86 -0.04
C SER A 10 -7.67 2.81 -0.54
N PRO A 11 -7.40 3.92 0.15
CA PRO A 11 -6.26 4.80 -0.17
C PRO A 11 -4.93 4.05 -0.23
N ILE A 12 -4.77 2.98 0.56
CA ILE A 12 -3.61 2.08 0.51
C ILE A 12 -3.60 1.28 -0.80
N GLY A 13 -4.73 0.66 -1.16
CA GLY A 13 -4.86 -0.10 -2.42
C GLY A 13 -4.54 0.77 -3.63
N LYS A 14 -5.11 1.98 -3.71
CA LYS A 14 -4.82 2.95 -4.78
C LYS A 14 -3.36 3.41 -4.81
N ALA A 15 -2.73 3.59 -3.64
CA ALA A 15 -1.34 4.00 -3.55
C ALA A 15 -0.36 2.89 -3.98
N LEU A 16 -0.80 1.62 -3.95
CA LEU A 16 -0.06 0.46 -4.41
C LEU A 16 -0.29 0.15 -5.91
N ILE A 17 -1.37 0.65 -6.53
CA ILE A 17 -1.63 0.46 -7.97
C ILE A 17 -0.50 1.09 -8.79
N GLY A 18 0.14 0.28 -9.62
CA GLY A 18 1.22 0.71 -10.51
C GLY A 18 2.59 0.80 -9.85
N LYS A 19 2.71 0.50 -8.56
CA LYS A 19 3.97 0.40 -7.82
C LYS A 19 4.54 -1.02 -7.88
N LYS A 20 5.86 -1.14 -7.77
CA LYS A 20 6.56 -2.43 -7.86
C LYS A 20 7.17 -2.85 -6.52
N VAL A 21 7.51 -4.14 -6.38
CA VAL A 21 8.30 -4.62 -5.24
C VAL A 21 9.57 -3.77 -5.12
N GLY A 22 9.80 -3.23 -3.93
CA GLY A 22 10.92 -2.32 -3.65
C GLY A 22 10.58 -0.83 -3.72
N ASP A 23 9.42 -0.44 -4.26
CA ASP A 23 8.97 0.96 -4.22
C ASP A 23 8.63 1.40 -2.79
N GLU A 24 8.90 2.68 -2.52
CA GLU A 24 8.44 3.36 -1.32
C GLU A 24 7.19 4.21 -1.62
N VAL A 25 6.21 4.08 -0.75
CA VAL A 25 4.88 4.70 -0.83
C VAL A 25 4.71 5.60 0.38
N ALA A 26 4.58 6.90 0.14
CA ALA A 26 4.34 7.89 1.19
C ALA A 26 2.83 8.15 1.33
N ILE A 27 2.25 7.72 2.45
CA ILE A 27 0.85 7.95 2.80
C ILE A 27 0.78 9.19 3.70
N LYS A 28 0.16 10.26 3.21
CA LYS A 28 -0.13 11.45 4.01
C LYS A 28 -1.31 11.16 4.93
N ILE A 29 -1.08 11.30 6.24
CA ILE A 29 -2.12 11.29 7.28
C ILE A 29 -2.20 12.67 7.94
N PRO A 30 -3.31 13.01 8.63
CA PRO A 30 -3.47 14.33 9.27
C PRO A 30 -2.39 14.65 10.32
N ARG A 31 -1.74 13.63 10.87
CA ARG A 31 -0.67 13.76 11.89
C ARG A 31 0.75 13.59 11.34
N GLY A 32 0.95 13.49 10.04
CA GLY A 32 2.28 13.33 9.43
C GLY A 32 2.28 12.52 8.13
N THR A 33 3.46 12.13 7.67
CA THR A 33 3.61 11.27 6.49
C THR A 33 4.15 9.92 6.94
N LEU A 34 3.44 8.83 6.65
CA LEU A 34 3.97 7.47 6.82
C LEU A 34 4.58 6.99 5.51
N SER A 35 5.84 6.59 5.55
CA SER A 35 6.50 5.93 4.42
C SER A 35 6.45 4.42 4.62
N TYR A 36 5.92 3.71 3.62
CA TYR A 36 5.85 2.26 3.57
C TYR A 36 6.67 1.74 2.40
N LYS A 37 7.30 0.58 2.55
CA LYS A 37 8.03 -0.07 1.46
C LYS A 37 7.29 -1.35 1.05
N ILE A 38 7.15 -1.55 -0.25
CA ILE A 38 6.56 -2.76 -0.80
C ILE A 38 7.61 -3.88 -0.71
N LEU A 39 7.40 -4.82 0.20
CA LEU A 39 8.32 -5.94 0.42
C LEU A 39 8.09 -7.08 -0.55
N ASP A 40 6.83 -7.35 -0.90
CA ASP A 40 6.43 -8.44 -1.78
C ASP A 40 5.10 -8.13 -2.48
N ILE A 41 4.93 -8.65 -3.69
CA ILE A 41 3.65 -8.62 -4.44
C ILE A 41 3.38 -10.06 -4.86
N SER A 42 2.38 -10.66 -4.24
CA SER A 42 1.87 -11.99 -4.58
C SER A 42 0.57 -11.85 -5.40
N PHE A 43 0.44 -12.63 -6.48
CA PHE A 43 -0.70 -12.61 -7.42
C PHE A 43 -1.74 -13.69 -7.13
#